data_AF-A0A3M2L369-F1
#
_entry.id   AF-A0A3M2L369-F1
#
_cell.length_a   1.000
_cell.length_b   1.000
_cell.length_c   1.000
_cell.angle_alpha   90.00
_cell.angle_beta   90.00
_cell.angle_gamma   90.00
#
_symmetry.space_group_name_H-M   'P 1'
#
loop_
_entity.id
_entity.type
_entity.pdbx_description
1 polymer ?
#
loop_
_entity_poly.entity_id
_entity_poly.type
_entity_poly.pdbx_seq_one_letter_code
_entity_poly.pdbx_strand_id
1 'polypeptide(L)'
;MPHQSRSTAQRTLTAVDFEVYLLMTMLCRAAAKSAALTRLGLTLDDGRRISDAVRVHLDGSPSRFAAVAELLGLAPTAYLLHTESLRLWPDFRLLLAAGRHGTLAYATFTRAAGVSTQLPPPSALRPWSTTRDELAAAYGPLRTTDHCPPHEAYTFQHAAGTCTATFSWGLLMELDASGAES
;
A
#
# COMPACT_ATOMS: atom_id res chain seq x y z
N MET A 1 -43.71 -25.96 -3.66
CA MET A 1 -42.92 -24.71 -3.60
C MET A 1 -41.57 -25.03 -2.94
N PRO A 2 -40.49 -25.31 -3.69
CA PRO A 2 -39.17 -25.48 -3.07
C PRO A 2 -38.46 -24.12 -3.00
N HIS A 3 -38.25 -23.62 -1.78
CA HIS A 3 -37.27 -22.58 -1.53
C HIS A 3 -35.87 -23.18 -1.72
N GLN A 4 -35.22 -22.86 -2.84
CA GLN A 4 -33.80 -23.11 -3.00
C GLN A 4 -33.03 -22.16 -2.09
N SER A 5 -32.47 -22.70 -1.01
CA SER A 5 -31.39 -22.06 -0.27
C SER A 5 -30.22 -21.83 -1.22
N ARG A 6 -30.04 -20.60 -1.69
CA ARG A 6 -28.78 -20.18 -2.32
C ARG A 6 -27.71 -20.26 -1.23
N SER A 7 -26.95 -21.35 -1.25
CA SER A 7 -25.65 -21.42 -0.58
C SER A 7 -24.80 -20.31 -1.17
N THR A 8 -24.60 -19.24 -0.41
CA THR A 8 -23.63 -18.20 -0.72
C THR A 8 -22.26 -18.85 -0.59
N ALA A 9 -21.72 -19.36 -1.69
CA ALA A 9 -20.34 -19.83 -1.71
C ALA A 9 -19.47 -18.67 -1.22
N GLN A 10 -18.86 -18.82 -0.04
CA GLN A 10 -17.89 -17.85 0.46
C GLN A 10 -16.73 -17.84 -0.52
N ARG A 11 -16.58 -16.73 -1.26
CA ARG A 11 -15.40 -16.50 -2.10
C ARG A 11 -14.18 -16.53 -1.18
N THR A 12 -13.26 -17.45 -1.45
CA THR A 12 -11.93 -17.45 -0.83
C THR A 12 -11.21 -16.17 -1.25
N LEU A 13 -10.75 -15.40 -0.27
CA LEU A 13 -9.94 -14.20 -0.50
C LEU A 13 -8.55 -14.62 -0.99
N THR A 14 -7.95 -13.77 -1.81
CA THR A 14 -6.66 -14.02 -2.48
C THR A 14 -5.65 -12.92 -2.18
N ALA A 15 -4.39 -13.13 -2.56
CA ALA A 15 -3.35 -12.11 -2.47
C ALA A 15 -3.74 -10.82 -3.24
N VAL A 16 -4.40 -10.95 -4.39
CA VAL A 16 -4.89 -9.81 -5.18
C VAL A 16 -5.98 -9.04 -4.43
N ASP A 17 -6.85 -9.74 -3.69
CA ASP A 17 -7.85 -9.08 -2.86
C ASP A 17 -7.19 -8.26 -1.75
N PHE A 18 -6.07 -8.74 -1.18
CA PHE A 18 -5.28 -7.98 -0.22
C PHE A 18 -4.59 -6.76 -0.84
N GLU A 19 -4.07 -6.87 -2.08
CA GLU A 19 -3.54 -5.71 -2.81
C GLU A 19 -4.62 -4.63 -3.04
N VAL A 20 -5.83 -5.05 -3.40
CA VAL A 20 -6.99 -4.15 -3.54
C VAL A 20 -7.34 -3.50 -2.20
N TYR A 21 -7.34 -4.26 -1.10
CA TYR A 21 -7.52 -3.71 0.24
C TYR A 21 -6.49 -2.61 0.54
N LEU A 22 -5.20 -2.86 0.29
CA LEU A 22 -4.15 -1.85 0.47
C LEU A 22 -4.44 -0.61 -0.36
N LEU A 23 -4.74 -0.76 -1.66
CA LEU A 23 -5.06 0.34 -2.56
C LEU A 23 -6.24 1.19 -2.04
N MET A 24 -7.28 0.54 -1.52
CA MET A 24 -8.46 1.22 -1.03
C MET A 24 -8.19 2.01 0.26
N THR A 25 -7.26 1.54 1.11
CA THR A 25 -6.82 2.27 2.32
C THR A 25 -5.89 3.44 2.04
N MET A 26 -5.23 3.53 0.88
CA MET A 26 -4.30 4.61 0.55
C MET A 26 -4.98 5.97 0.39
N LEU A 27 -4.31 7.08 0.71
CA LEU A 27 -4.86 8.45 0.66
C LEU A 27 -4.92 9.09 -0.75
N CYS A 28 -4.59 8.36 -1.80
CA CYS A 28 -4.58 8.90 -3.16
C CYS A 28 -5.99 9.23 -3.71
N ARG A 29 -6.01 10.09 -4.74
CA ARG A 29 -7.23 10.53 -5.43
C ARG A 29 -8.02 9.35 -6.01
N ALA A 30 -9.35 9.45 -6.02
CA ALA A 30 -10.24 8.41 -6.53
C ALA A 30 -9.94 8.02 -7.99
N ALA A 31 -9.52 8.98 -8.83
CA ALA A 31 -9.12 8.72 -10.21
C ALA A 31 -7.91 7.77 -10.31
N ALA A 32 -6.91 7.93 -9.43
CA ALA A 32 -5.75 7.05 -9.39
C ALA A 32 -6.16 5.63 -8.97
N LYS A 33 -6.98 5.51 -7.91
CA LYS A 33 -7.53 4.20 -7.48
C LYS A 33 -8.31 3.53 -8.61
N SER A 34 -9.18 4.27 -9.30
CA SER A 34 -9.98 3.76 -10.42
C SER A 34 -9.11 3.24 -11.56
N ALA A 35 -8.06 3.98 -11.94
CA ALA A 35 -7.12 3.55 -12.98
C ALA A 35 -6.37 2.26 -12.58
N ALA A 36 -5.94 2.14 -11.32
CA ALA A 36 -5.29 0.94 -10.81
C ALA A 36 -6.24 -0.28 -10.78
N LEU A 37 -7.49 -0.10 -10.32
CA LEU A 37 -8.50 -1.16 -10.33
C LEU A 37 -8.88 -1.61 -11.74
N THR A 38 -8.94 -0.68 -12.69
CA THR A 38 -9.25 -0.98 -14.09
C THR A 38 -8.21 -1.92 -14.71
N ARG A 39 -6.93 -1.84 -14.32
CA ARG A 39 -5.90 -2.80 -14.74
C ARG A 39 -6.17 -4.23 -14.29
N LEU A 40 -6.97 -4.41 -13.23
CA LEU A 40 -7.43 -5.71 -12.74
C LEU A 40 -8.82 -6.09 -13.26
N GLY A 41 -9.43 -5.26 -14.13
CA GLY A 41 -10.82 -5.44 -14.58
C GLY A 41 -11.86 -5.16 -13.49
N LEU A 42 -11.53 -4.32 -12.50
CA LEU A 42 -12.38 -4.00 -11.37
C LEU A 42 -12.85 -2.55 -11.39
N THR A 43 -14.02 -2.30 -10.82
CA THR A 43 -14.56 -0.97 -10.56
C THR A 43 -14.22 -0.49 -9.14
N LEU A 44 -14.45 0.80 -8.85
CA LEU A 44 -14.33 1.33 -7.48
C LEU A 44 -15.30 0.66 -6.50
N ASP A 45 -16.50 0.26 -6.94
CA ASP A 45 -17.45 -0.48 -6.12
C ASP A 45 -16.96 -1.89 -5.81
N ASP A 46 -16.34 -2.57 -6.77
CA ASP A 46 -15.68 -3.85 -6.54
C ASP A 46 -14.55 -3.69 -5.52
N GLY A 47 -13.73 -2.65 -5.69
CA GLY A 47 -12.65 -2.32 -4.77
C GLY A 47 -13.13 -2.14 -3.34
N ARG A 48 -14.22 -1.37 -3.13
CA ARG A 48 -14.84 -1.19 -1.81
C ARG A 48 -15.31 -2.52 -1.21
N ARG A 49 -16.07 -3.32 -1.97
CA ARG A 49 -16.59 -4.61 -1.50
C ARG A 49 -15.47 -5.58 -1.14
N ILE A 50 -14.42 -5.66 -1.95
CA ILE A 50 -13.25 -6.49 -1.68
C ILE A 50 -12.52 -6.00 -0.43
N SER A 51 -12.28 -4.70 -0.32
CA SER A 51 -11.64 -4.10 0.85
C SER A 51 -12.41 -4.38 2.14
N ASP A 52 -13.74 -4.29 2.12
CA ASP A 52 -14.58 -4.61 3.28
C ASP A 52 -14.52 -6.10 3.63
N ALA A 53 -14.56 -6.99 2.64
CA ALA A 53 -14.43 -8.43 2.87
C ALA A 53 -13.08 -8.78 3.50
N VAL A 54 -11.98 -8.21 2.99
CA VAL A 54 -10.63 -8.38 3.58
C VAL A 54 -10.59 -7.83 5.00
N ARG A 55 -11.12 -6.63 5.25
CA ARG A 55 -11.18 -6.04 6.59
C ARG A 55 -11.91 -6.95 7.58
N VAL A 56 -13.08 -7.45 7.22
CA VAL A 56 -13.86 -8.38 8.06
C VAL A 56 -13.07 -9.66 8.35
N HIS A 57 -12.38 -10.21 7.36
CA HIS A 57 -11.53 -11.39 7.55
C HIS A 57 -10.36 -11.13 8.51
N LEU A 58 -9.67 -10.00 8.35
CA LEU A 58 -8.54 -9.62 9.20
C LEU A 58 -8.96 -9.32 10.64
N ASP A 59 -10.07 -8.61 10.83
CA ASP A 59 -10.57 -8.22 12.15
C ASP A 59 -11.21 -9.40 12.90
N GLY A 60 -11.68 -10.42 12.17
CA GLY A 60 -12.20 -11.66 12.74
C GLY A 60 -11.12 -12.68 13.13
N SER A 61 -9.86 -12.45 12.76
CA SER A 61 -8.76 -13.38 13.04
C SER A 61 -8.13 -13.15 14.42
N PRO A 62 -7.78 -14.20 15.18
CA PRO A 62 -7.03 -14.07 16.43
C PRO A 62 -5.59 -13.55 16.20
N SER A 63 -5.06 -13.67 14.98
CA SER A 63 -3.78 -13.07 14.59
C SER A 63 -3.92 -12.41 13.23
N ARG A 64 -3.88 -11.07 13.24
CA ARG A 64 -3.91 -10.27 12.02
C ARG A 64 -2.69 -10.56 11.12
N PHE A 65 -1.51 -10.76 11.70
CA PHE A 65 -0.32 -11.12 10.94
C PHE A 65 -0.48 -12.49 10.25
N ALA A 66 -0.96 -13.52 10.96
CA ALA A 66 -1.17 -14.83 10.36
C ALA A 66 -2.23 -14.79 9.26
N ALA A 67 -3.31 -14.03 9.44
CA ALA A 67 -4.34 -13.88 8.40
C ALA A 67 -3.81 -13.17 7.15
N VAL A 68 -2.99 -12.12 7.31
CA VAL A 68 -2.33 -11.49 6.15
C VAL A 68 -1.36 -12.46 5.46
N ALA A 69 -0.56 -13.21 6.23
CA ALA A 69 0.35 -14.21 5.67
C ALA A 69 -0.41 -15.27 4.86
N GLU A 70 -1.52 -15.78 5.40
CA GLU A 70 -2.40 -16.74 4.73
C GLU A 70 -2.96 -16.18 3.41
N LEU A 71 -3.51 -14.96 3.41
CA LEU A 71 -4.00 -14.30 2.20
C LEU A 71 -2.92 -14.18 1.12
N LEU A 72 -1.69 -13.95 1.53
CA LEU A 72 -0.53 -13.84 0.65
C LEU A 72 0.07 -15.20 0.25
N GLY A 73 -0.46 -16.32 0.77
CA GLY A 73 0.09 -17.65 0.54
C GLY A 73 1.46 -17.87 1.20
N LEU A 74 1.76 -17.12 2.25
CA LEU A 74 3.02 -17.16 2.98
C LEU A 74 2.85 -17.96 4.27
N ALA A 75 3.88 -18.73 4.64
CA ALA A 75 3.92 -19.40 5.92
C ALA A 75 4.27 -18.39 7.03
N PRO A 76 3.44 -18.23 8.09
CA PRO A 76 3.73 -17.30 9.19
C PRO A 76 4.76 -17.87 10.18
N THR A 77 5.78 -18.57 9.69
CA THR A 77 6.84 -19.18 10.49
C THR A 77 7.96 -18.19 10.85
N ALA A 78 7.98 -17.03 10.19
CA ALA A 78 8.95 -15.97 10.42
C ALA A 78 8.26 -14.71 10.97
N TYR A 79 9.00 -13.94 11.77
CA TYR A 79 8.56 -12.64 12.28
C TYR A 79 8.58 -11.55 11.21
N LEU A 80 9.24 -11.79 10.08
CA LEU A 80 9.38 -10.88 8.95
C LEU A 80 9.07 -11.65 7.67
N LEU A 81 8.17 -11.13 6.86
CA LEU A 81 7.75 -11.71 5.58
C LEU A 81 7.84 -10.66 4.48
N HIS A 82 8.13 -11.09 3.26
CA HIS A 82 8.04 -10.23 2.08
C HIS A 82 7.26 -10.94 0.98
N THR A 83 6.56 -10.16 0.15
CA THR A 83 5.94 -10.68 -1.07
C THR A 83 6.97 -10.77 -2.20
N GLU A 84 6.82 -11.76 -3.08
CA GLU A 84 7.70 -11.91 -4.25
C GLU A 84 7.22 -11.11 -5.46
N SER A 85 5.90 -10.96 -5.64
CA SER A 85 5.31 -10.24 -6.77
C SER A 85 3.94 -9.69 -6.40
N LEU A 86 3.69 -8.44 -6.79
CA LEU A 86 2.40 -7.76 -6.62
C LEU A 86 1.87 -7.33 -7.99
N ARG A 87 0.58 -7.53 -8.25
CA ARG A 87 -0.03 -7.20 -9.55
C ARG A 87 -0.22 -5.70 -9.75
N LEU A 88 -0.58 -4.97 -8.71
CA LEU A 88 -0.77 -3.52 -8.76
C LEU A 88 0.58 -2.78 -8.76
N TRP A 89 1.56 -3.31 -8.04
CA TRP A 89 2.88 -2.70 -7.84
C TRP A 89 4.01 -3.67 -8.20
N PRO A 90 4.19 -4.02 -9.48
CA PRO A 90 5.14 -5.06 -9.91
C PRO A 90 6.60 -4.73 -9.59
N ASP A 91 6.93 -3.44 -9.47
CA ASP A 91 8.27 -2.95 -9.14
C ASP A 91 8.58 -2.98 -7.64
N PHE A 92 7.62 -3.41 -6.82
CA PHE A 92 7.71 -3.36 -5.36
C PHE A 92 7.35 -4.70 -4.72
N ARG A 93 7.79 -4.83 -3.47
CA ARG A 93 7.43 -5.91 -2.56
C ARG A 93 6.83 -5.29 -1.32
N LEU A 94 5.95 -6.03 -0.65
CA LEU A 94 5.41 -5.64 0.64
C LEU A 94 6.16 -6.40 1.73
N LEU A 95 6.82 -5.66 2.60
CA LEU A 95 7.46 -6.17 3.81
C LEU A 95 6.48 -6.09 4.97
N LEU A 96 6.33 -7.19 5.71
CA LEU A 96 5.42 -7.33 6.84
C LEU A 96 6.19 -7.81 8.05
N ALA A 97 6.00 -7.18 9.20
CA ALA A 97 6.56 -7.66 10.47
C ALA A 97 5.48 -8.01 11.48
N ALA A 98 5.64 -9.18 12.09
CA ALA A 98 4.82 -9.62 13.20
C ALA A 98 5.13 -8.79 14.44
N GLY A 99 4.08 -8.35 15.12
CA GLY A 99 4.14 -7.75 16.43
C GLY A 99 3.88 -8.76 17.54
N ARG A 100 3.82 -8.25 18.77
CA ARG A 100 3.44 -9.06 19.94
C ARG A 100 2.02 -9.59 19.75
N HIS A 101 1.77 -10.80 20.25
CA HIS A 101 0.45 -11.45 20.24
C HIS A 101 -0.19 -11.56 18.83
N GLY A 102 0.63 -11.75 17.80
CA GLY A 102 0.12 -11.97 16.43
C GLY A 102 -0.47 -10.72 15.76
N THR A 103 -0.21 -9.53 16.32
CA THR A 103 -0.51 -8.24 15.67
C THR A 103 0.37 -8.04 14.43
N LEU A 104 -0.08 -7.22 13.49
CA LEU A 104 0.77 -6.73 12.40
C LEU A 104 1.45 -5.45 12.88
N ALA A 105 2.70 -5.54 13.31
CA ALA A 105 3.43 -4.39 13.86
C ALA A 105 3.84 -3.40 12.78
N TYR A 106 4.13 -3.90 11.58
CA TYR A 106 4.68 -3.10 10.50
C TYR A 106 4.30 -3.67 9.14
N ALA A 107 3.99 -2.78 8.20
CA ALA A 107 3.83 -3.10 6.80
C ALA A 107 4.31 -1.92 5.96
N THR A 108 5.24 -2.17 5.03
CA THR A 108 5.76 -1.14 4.12
C THR A 108 6.07 -1.73 2.77
N PHE A 109 5.96 -0.91 1.72
CA PHE A 109 6.53 -1.27 0.43
C PHE A 109 8.03 -1.00 0.39
N THR A 110 8.74 -1.89 -0.27
CA THR A 110 10.15 -1.75 -0.62
C THR A 110 10.33 -2.02 -2.12
N ARG A 111 11.38 -1.47 -2.73
CA ARG A 111 11.70 -1.75 -4.13
C ARG A 111 12.02 -3.24 -4.29
N ALA A 112 11.48 -3.88 -5.33
CA ALA A 112 11.85 -5.25 -5.66
C ALA A 112 13.32 -5.35 -6.08
N ALA A 113 13.96 -6.48 -5.78
CA ALA A 113 15.36 -6.70 -6.15
C ALA A 113 15.55 -6.61 -7.68
N GLY A 114 16.61 -5.93 -8.11
CA GLY A 114 16.95 -5.76 -9.53
C GLY A 114 16.18 -4.66 -10.27
N VAL A 115 15.25 -3.97 -9.62
CA VAL A 115 14.56 -2.79 -10.18
C VAL A 115 15.37 -1.53 -9.88
N SER A 116 15.48 -0.63 -10.86
CA SER A 116 16.18 0.65 -10.70
C SER A 116 15.56 1.52 -9.59
N THR A 117 16.42 2.11 -8.77
CA THR A 117 16.07 3.08 -7.72
C THR A 117 16.32 4.52 -8.14
N GLN A 118 16.65 4.76 -9.42
CA GLN A 118 16.91 6.12 -9.91
C GLN A 118 15.61 6.92 -9.93
N LEU A 119 15.57 8.01 -9.17
CA LEU A 119 14.38 8.84 -9.08
C LEU A 119 14.34 9.90 -10.19
N PRO A 120 13.15 10.10 -10.80
CA PRO A 120 12.93 11.24 -11.67
C PRO A 120 12.91 12.53 -10.83
N PRO A 121 12.99 13.72 -11.48
CA PRO A 121 12.83 14.99 -10.77
C PRO A 121 11.47 15.05 -10.05
N PRO A 122 11.32 15.85 -8.98
CA PRO A 122 10.12 15.80 -8.14
C PRO A 122 8.82 16.07 -8.93
N SER A 123 8.86 16.99 -9.90
CA SER A 123 7.72 17.30 -10.77
C SER A 123 7.26 16.15 -11.67
N ALA A 124 8.11 15.13 -11.87
CA ALA A 124 7.82 13.95 -12.67
C ALA A 124 7.47 12.72 -11.81
N LEU A 125 7.56 12.81 -10.48
CA LEU A 125 7.13 11.73 -9.60
C LEU A 125 5.62 11.50 -9.74
N ARG A 126 5.23 10.24 -9.75
CA ARG A 126 3.84 9.78 -9.87
C ARG A 126 3.41 9.05 -8.60
N PRO A 127 2.11 8.98 -8.30
CA PRO A 127 1.61 8.10 -7.25
C PRO A 127 2.17 6.68 -7.42
N TRP A 128 2.61 6.09 -6.31
CA TRP A 128 3.17 4.75 -6.17
C TRP A 128 4.49 4.50 -6.90
N SER A 129 5.19 5.54 -7.38
CA SER A 129 6.44 5.36 -8.14
C SER A 129 7.70 5.27 -7.27
N THR A 130 7.65 5.75 -6.03
CA THR A 130 8.79 5.78 -5.12
C THR A 130 8.40 5.39 -3.71
N THR A 131 9.35 4.79 -3.00
CA THR A 131 9.27 4.60 -1.55
C THR A 131 9.77 5.83 -0.80
N ARG A 132 9.41 5.94 0.49
CA ARG A 132 9.93 6.95 1.40
C ARG A 132 11.45 6.89 1.51
N ASP A 133 12.01 5.70 1.64
CA ASP A 133 13.45 5.52 1.87
C ASP A 133 14.26 5.92 0.63
N GLU A 134 13.74 5.67 -0.57
CA GLU A 134 14.35 6.17 -1.81
C GLU A 134 14.30 7.68 -1.93
N LEU A 135 13.18 8.30 -1.52
CA LEU A 135 13.07 9.76 -1.51
C LEU A 135 14.08 10.37 -0.52
N ALA A 136 14.21 9.78 0.68
CA ALA A 136 15.19 10.21 1.67
C ALA A 136 16.64 10.03 1.17
N ALA A 137 16.92 8.97 0.43
CA ALA A 137 18.24 8.74 -0.16
C ALA A 137 18.59 9.78 -1.23
N ALA A 138 17.62 10.22 -2.03
CA ALA A 138 17.87 11.18 -3.11
C ALA A 138 17.90 12.65 -2.65
N TYR A 139 17.06 13.02 -1.68
CA TYR A 139 16.88 14.42 -1.26
C TYR A 139 17.38 14.71 0.17
N GLY A 140 17.95 13.70 0.83
CA GLY A 140 18.44 13.81 2.20
C GLY A 140 17.36 13.60 3.26
N PRO A 141 17.68 13.87 4.54
CA PRO A 141 16.79 13.59 5.66
C PRO A 141 15.43 14.28 5.52
N LEU A 142 14.38 13.48 5.51
CA LEU A 142 13.00 13.94 5.46
C LEU A 142 12.56 14.46 6.83
N ARG A 143 11.92 15.64 6.87
CA ARG A 143 11.33 16.19 8.10
C ARG A 143 9.90 15.73 8.23
N THR A 144 9.57 15.01 9.29
CA THR A 144 8.21 14.52 9.54
C THR A 144 7.30 15.69 9.85
N THR A 145 6.19 15.82 9.13
CA THR A 145 5.13 16.82 9.42
C THR A 145 3.89 16.16 9.99
N ASP A 146 3.59 14.93 9.56
CA ASP A 146 2.51 14.11 10.10
C ASP A 146 2.92 12.63 10.08
N HIS A 147 2.55 11.89 11.12
CA HIS A 147 2.86 10.46 11.24
C HIS A 147 1.71 9.72 11.91
N CYS A 148 0.79 9.22 11.09
CA CYS A 148 -0.35 8.41 11.50
C CYS A 148 -0.37 7.12 10.66
N PRO A 149 0.43 6.10 11.04
CA PRO A 149 0.56 4.87 10.26
C PRO A 149 -0.81 4.30 9.86
N PRO A 150 -1.00 3.92 8.58
CA PRO A 150 0.02 3.77 7.55
C PRO A 150 0.33 5.04 6.75
N HIS A 151 -0.21 6.19 7.15
CA HIS A 151 -0.11 7.48 6.45
C HIS A 151 0.95 8.38 7.08
N GLU A 152 1.81 8.94 6.25
CA GLU A 152 2.95 9.73 6.70
C GLU A 152 3.13 10.90 5.75
N ALA A 153 3.43 12.09 6.27
CA ALA A 153 3.76 13.25 5.47
C ALA A 153 5.13 13.80 5.87
N TYR A 154 5.91 14.15 4.86
CA TYR A 154 7.30 14.58 5.02
C TYR A 154 7.60 15.80 4.18
N THR A 155 8.45 16.67 4.68
CA THR A 155 9.00 17.79 3.92
C THR A 155 10.48 17.63 3.64
N PHE A 156 10.92 18.11 2.49
CA PHE A 156 12.33 18.15 2.09
C PHE A 156 12.60 19.39 1.22
N GLN A 157 13.88 19.76 1.12
CA GLN A 157 14.30 20.89 0.30
C GLN A 157 14.67 20.41 -1.12
N HIS A 158 14.21 21.16 -2.11
CA HIS A 158 14.55 20.97 -3.51
C HIS A 158 14.96 22.32 -4.13
N ALA A 159 15.65 22.30 -5.26
CA ALA A 159 16.12 23.53 -5.92
C ALA A 159 14.99 24.55 -6.21
N ALA A 160 13.75 24.07 -6.38
CA ALA A 160 12.57 24.90 -6.64
C ALA A 160 11.81 25.35 -5.37
N GLY A 161 12.25 24.95 -4.17
CA GLY A 161 11.59 25.28 -2.90
C GLY A 161 11.38 24.09 -1.99
N THR A 162 10.46 24.24 -1.03
CA THR A 162 10.09 23.16 -0.12
C THR A 162 9.07 22.25 -0.80
N CYS A 163 9.28 20.94 -0.70
CA CYS A 163 8.34 19.95 -1.18
C CYS A 163 7.77 19.16 0.00
N THR A 164 6.47 18.87 -0.05
CA THR A 164 5.76 17.98 0.87
C THR A 164 5.38 16.72 0.13
N ALA A 165 5.81 15.56 0.63
CA ALA A 165 5.48 14.25 0.10
C ALA A 165 4.58 13.50 1.09
N THR A 166 3.43 13.04 0.61
CA THR A 166 2.50 12.21 1.39
C THR A 166 2.66 10.77 0.98
N PHE A 167 2.68 9.87 1.96
CA PHE A 167 2.87 8.44 1.79
C PHE A 167 1.72 7.64 2.38
N SER A 168 1.53 6.44 1.86
CA SER A 168 0.71 5.40 2.49
C SER A 168 1.42 4.06 2.34
N TRP A 169 1.60 3.35 3.45
CA TRP A 169 2.37 2.10 3.50
C TRP A 169 3.80 2.28 2.97
N GLY A 170 4.39 3.47 3.13
CA GLY A 170 5.72 3.80 2.61
C GLY A 170 5.80 4.08 1.10
N LEU A 171 4.71 4.02 0.33
CA LEU A 171 4.65 4.46 -1.07
C LEU A 171 4.18 5.91 -1.20
N LEU A 172 4.75 6.65 -2.15
CA LEU A 172 4.34 8.01 -2.47
C LEU A 172 2.89 8.05 -2.96
N MET A 173 2.05 8.90 -2.39
CA MET A 173 0.69 9.16 -2.85
C MET A 173 0.60 10.43 -3.68
N GLU A 174 1.24 11.49 -3.18
CA GLU A 174 1.18 12.84 -3.74
C GLU A 174 2.42 13.60 -3.33
N LEU A 175 2.80 14.56 -4.16
CA LEU A 175 3.88 15.49 -3.92
C LEU A 175 3.38 16.90 -4.23
N ASP A 176 3.45 17.78 -3.23
CA ASP A 176 3.12 19.18 -3.36
C ASP A 176 4.39 20.01 -3.21
N ALA A 177 4.72 20.81 -4.22
CA ALA A 177 5.80 21.78 -4.13
C ALA A 177 5.22 23.14 -3.73
N SER A 178 5.59 23.65 -2.56
CA SER A 178 5.37 25.06 -2.25
C SER A 178 6.53 25.85 -2.84
N GLY A 179 6.30 26.38 -4.04
CA GLY A 179 7.16 27.42 -4.58
C GLY A 179 6.98 28.68 -3.72
N ALA A 180 8.07 29.25 -3.22
CA ALA A 180 8.07 30.66 -2.89
C ALA A 180 7.86 31.39 -4.21
N GLU A 181 6.62 31.75 -4.54
CA GLU A 181 6.37 32.81 -5.51
C GLU A 181 7.15 34.03 -5.00
N SER A 182 8.28 34.30 -5.66
CA SER A 182 9.08 35.51 -5.45
C SER A 182 8.64 36.57 -6.45
#